data_AF-A0A1A8L026-F1
#
_entry.id   AF-A0A1A8L026-F1
#
_cell.length_a   1.000
_cell.length_b   1.000
_cell.length_c   1.000
_cell.angle_alpha   90.00
_cell.angle_beta   90.00
_cell.angle_gamma   90.00
#
_symmetry.space_group_name_H-M   'P 1'
#
loop_
_entity.id
_entity.type
_entity.pdbx_description
1 polymer ?
#
loop_
_entity_poly.entity_id
_entity_poly.type
_entity_poly.pdbx_seq_one_letter_code
_entity_poly.pdbx_strand_id
1 'polypeptide(L)'
;LEQAYYARLRALRRISSSKWAETQRYDLKTETVFGPPSVTVEIENNSATVTLVGPMRYSPTNHSLAVSMNSIYPHTSYDLFIHNTYLNKMH
;
A
#
# COMPACT_ATOMS: atom_id res chain seq x y z
N LEU A 1 11.71 -3.79 -19.40
CA LEU A 1 10.65 -4.69 -19.90
C LEU A 1 9.56 -4.71 -18.84
N GLU A 2 8.53 -3.88 -19.03
CA GLU A 2 7.29 -3.90 -18.24
C GLU A 2 6.63 -5.26 -18.47
N GLN A 3 6.73 -6.16 -17.49
CA GLN A 3 6.12 -7.47 -17.56
C GLN A 3 4.73 -7.36 -16.96
N ALA A 4 3.73 -7.13 -17.81
CA ALA A 4 2.34 -7.20 -17.39
C ALA A 4 2.00 -8.63 -16.92
N TYR A 5 1.47 -8.73 -15.71
CA TYR A 5 1.09 -9.97 -15.06
C TYR A 5 -0.33 -10.37 -15.46
N TYR A 6 -0.62 -11.66 -15.43
CA TYR A 6 -1.99 -12.17 -15.49
C TYR A 6 -2.08 -13.44 -14.66
N ALA A 7 -3.24 -13.66 -14.06
CA ALA A 7 -3.59 -14.92 -13.42
C ALA A 7 -4.41 -15.80 -14.38
N ARG A 8 -4.23 -17.12 -14.26
CA ARG A 8 -5.09 -18.12 -14.89
C ARG A 8 -5.61 -19.11 -13.85
N LEU A 9 -6.86 -19.50 -14.00
CA LEU A 9 -7.59 -20.35 -13.06
C LEU A 9 -8.31 -21.46 -13.82
N ARG A 10 -8.40 -22.64 -13.23
CA ARG A 10 -9.25 -23.73 -13.74
C ARG A 10 -9.81 -24.55 -12.59
N ALA A 11 -11.00 -25.10 -12.77
CA ALA A 11 -11.58 -26.04 -11.84
C ALA A 11 -10.92 -27.42 -12.04
N LEU A 12 -10.60 -28.09 -10.94
CA LEU A 12 -10.11 -29.46 -10.91
C LEU A 12 -11.17 -30.38 -10.31
N ARG A 13 -11.39 -31.53 -10.93
CA ARG A 13 -12.14 -32.66 -10.41
C ARG A 13 -11.23 -33.89 -10.47
N ARG A 14 -11.55 -34.94 -9.70
CA ARG A 14 -10.71 -36.15 -9.51
C ARG A 14 -10.16 -36.79 -10.80
N ILE A 15 -10.84 -36.61 -11.94
CA ILE A 15 -10.49 -37.21 -13.24
C ILE A 15 -10.56 -36.22 -14.40
N SER A 16 -10.85 -34.93 -14.16
CA SER A 16 -10.98 -33.94 -15.23
C SER A 16 -10.73 -32.51 -14.75
N SER A 17 -10.51 -31.59 -15.69
CA SER A 17 -10.36 -30.17 -15.41
C SER A 17 -11.14 -29.33 -16.41
N SER A 18 -11.59 -28.15 -16.00
CA SER A 18 -12.16 -27.18 -16.93
C SER A 18 -11.10 -26.62 -17.88
N LYS A 19 -11.56 -25.87 -18.89
CA LYS A 19 -10.69 -24.95 -19.64
C LYS A 19 -10.11 -23.91 -18.67
N TRP A 20 -8.95 -23.36 -19.03
CA TRP A 20 -8.37 -22.22 -18.34
C TRP A 20 -9.22 -20.97 -18.57
N ALA A 21 -9.53 -20.27 -17.49
CA ALA A 21 -9.99 -18.89 -17.52
C ALA A 21 -8.80 -17.99 -17.17
N GLU A 22 -8.67 -16.87 -17.87
CA GLU A 22 -7.55 -15.93 -17.71
C GLU A 22 -8.09 -14.55 -17.30
N THR A 23 -7.33 -13.86 -16.47
CA THR A 23 -7.58 -12.46 -16.13
C THR A 23 -7.00 -11.55 -17.20
N GLN A 24 -7.49 -10.31 -17.25
CA GLN A 24 -6.83 -9.27 -18.01
C GLN A 24 -5.41 -9.06 -17.48
N ARG A 25 -4.49 -8.66 -18.37
CA ARG A 25 -3.13 -8.29 -17.97
C ARG A 25 -3.15 -7.00 -17.15
N TYR A 26 -2.34 -6.95 -16.10
CA TYR A 26 -2.21 -5.81 -15.20
C TYR A 26 -0.73 -5.51 -14.88
N ASP A 27 -0.43 -4.24 -14.64
CA ASP A 27 0.89 -3.80 -14.19
C ASP A 27 0.89 -3.54 -12.68
N LEU A 28 1.68 -4.30 -11.93
CA LEU A 28 1.76 -4.16 -10.48
C LEU A 28 2.25 -2.76 -10.07
N LYS A 29 3.11 -2.11 -10.84
CA LYS A 29 3.68 -0.81 -10.51
C LYS A 29 2.66 0.33 -10.66
N THR A 30 1.72 0.24 -11.58
CA THR A 30 0.76 1.32 -11.83
C THR A 30 -0.63 1.04 -11.26
N GLU A 31 -1.00 -0.23 -11.12
CA GLU A 31 -2.35 -0.64 -10.69
C GLU A 31 -2.40 -1.07 -9.21
N THR A 32 -1.28 -1.10 -8.50
CA THR A 32 -1.30 -1.34 -7.04
C THR A 32 -1.92 -0.15 -6.32
N VAL A 33 -2.94 -0.43 -5.52
CA VAL A 33 -3.55 0.54 -4.60
C VAL A 33 -2.92 0.39 -3.22
N PHE A 34 -2.52 1.52 -2.63
CA PHE A 34 -1.97 1.56 -1.28
C PHE A 34 -3.05 1.86 -0.24
N GLY A 35 -2.93 1.21 0.92
CA GLY A 35 -3.71 1.59 2.09
C GLY A 35 -3.28 2.97 2.63
N PRO A 36 -4.06 3.55 3.56
CA PRO A 36 -3.69 4.81 4.18
C PRO A 36 -2.39 4.69 5.00
N PRO A 37 -1.62 5.77 5.15
CA PRO A 37 -0.50 5.80 6.09
C PRO A 37 -1.01 5.78 7.54
N SER A 38 -0.16 5.32 8.46
CA SER A 38 -0.37 5.51 9.89
C SER A 38 0.12 6.89 10.31
N VAL A 39 -0.65 7.56 11.15
CA VAL A 39 -0.34 8.92 11.62
C VAL A 39 -0.32 8.93 13.14
N THR A 40 0.77 9.40 13.72
CA THR A 40 0.86 9.67 15.16
C THR A 40 1.23 11.13 15.39
N VAL A 41 0.67 11.71 16.45
CA VAL A 41 0.91 13.10 16.83
C VAL A 41 1.38 13.12 18.27
N GLU A 42 2.52 13.74 18.49
CA GLU A 42 3.12 13.94 19.81
C GLU A 42 3.18 15.43 20.09
N ILE A 43 2.63 15.87 21.22
CA ILE A 43 2.63 17.27 21.63
C ILE A 43 3.56 17.41 22.82
N GLU A 44 4.56 18.26 22.68
CA GLU A 44 5.50 18.60 23.74
C GLU A 44 5.61 20.12 23.85
N ASN A 45 5.26 20.65 25.02
CA ASN A 45 5.18 22.09 25.29
C ASN A 45 4.28 22.82 24.29
N ASN A 46 4.89 23.58 23.37
CA ASN A 46 4.24 24.37 22.33
C ASN A 46 4.54 23.82 20.92
N SER A 47 5.09 22.62 20.82
CA SER A 47 5.41 21.94 19.55
C SER A 47 4.53 20.71 19.37
N ALA A 48 4.17 20.42 18.12
CA ALA A 48 3.54 19.18 17.72
C ALA A 48 4.41 18.49 16.67
N THR A 49 4.79 17.25 16.95
CA THR A 49 5.50 16.38 16.01
C THR A 49 4.49 15.45 15.37
N VAL A 50 4.34 15.52 14.05
CA VAL A 50 3.51 14.60 13.28
C VAL A 50 4.41 13.56 12.62
N THR A 51 4.26 12.32 13.03
CA THR A 51 4.98 11.19 12.46
C THR A 51 4.08 10.43 11.50
N LEU A 52 4.50 10.33 10.24
CA LEU A 52 3.78 9.62 9.19
C LEU A 52 4.54 8.34 8.81
N VAL A 53 3.89 7.20 8.98
CA VAL A 53 4.43 5.90 8.58
C VAL A 53 3.65 5.38 7.39
N GLY A 54 4.30 5.36 6.23
CA GLY A 54 3.71 4.85 5.00
C GLY A 54 3.45 3.34 5.02
N PRO A 55 2.71 2.82 4.03
CA PRO A 55 2.42 1.40 3.90
C PRO A 55 3.67 0.53 3.83
N MET A 56 3.58 -0.65 4.42
CA MET A 56 4.62 -1.68 4.40
C MET A 56 4.19 -2.84 3.52
N ARG A 57 5.13 -3.43 2.78
CA ARG A 57 4.89 -4.63 2.01
C ARG A 57 4.58 -5.79 2.96
N TYR A 58 3.52 -6.53 2.64
CA TYR A 58 3.19 -7.76 3.34
C TYR A 58 4.34 -8.78 3.23
N SER A 59 4.78 -9.30 4.39
CA SER A 59 5.71 -10.42 4.47
C SER A 59 4.94 -11.69 4.87
N PRO A 60 4.99 -12.77 4.07
CA PRO A 60 4.36 -14.04 4.44
C PRO A 60 5.07 -14.76 5.59
N THR A 61 6.32 -14.40 5.89
CA THR A 61 7.12 -15.02 6.96
C THR A 61 7.52 -13.98 7.99
N ASN A 62 7.43 -14.32 9.28
CA ASN A 62 7.88 -13.46 10.38
C ASN A 62 9.41 -13.21 10.39
N HIS A 63 10.15 -13.78 9.43
CA HIS A 63 11.60 -13.67 9.32
C HIS A 63 12.07 -12.68 8.24
N SER A 64 11.16 -12.17 7.40
CA SER A 64 11.53 -11.16 6.39
C SER A 64 11.24 -9.77 6.95
N LEU A 65 12.22 -8.87 6.78
CA LEU A 65 12.12 -7.48 7.25
C LEU A 65 10.94 -6.79 6.55
N ALA A 66 10.15 -6.03 7.31
CA ALA A 66 9.13 -5.18 6.73
C ALA A 66 9.78 -4.20 5.73
N VAL A 67 9.34 -4.24 4.47
CA VAL A 67 9.86 -3.37 3.41
C VAL A 67 8.90 -2.21 3.23
N SER A 68 9.38 -0.98 3.44
CA SER A 68 8.58 0.22 3.15
C SER A 68 8.20 0.27 1.68
N MET A 69 6.93 0.56 1.38
CA MET A 69 6.49 0.71 -0.01
C MET A 69 7.18 1.88 -0.71
N ASN A 70 7.68 2.89 0.02
CA ASN A 70 8.46 3.99 -0.55
C ASN A 70 9.78 3.54 -1.20
N SER A 71 10.39 2.42 -0.76
CA SER A 71 11.60 1.91 -1.43
C SER A 71 11.30 1.25 -2.78
N ILE A 72 10.06 0.79 -2.96
CA ILE A 72 9.56 0.17 -4.20
C ILE A 72 8.95 1.25 -5.12
N TYR A 73 8.35 2.27 -4.51
CA TYR A 73 7.68 3.40 -5.16
C TYR A 73 8.33 4.72 -4.70
N PRO A 74 9.52 5.07 -5.22
CA PRO A 74 10.35 6.16 -4.69
C PRO A 74 9.78 7.56 -4.91
N HIS A 75 8.68 7.69 -5.65
CA HIS A 75 8.00 8.96 -5.91
C HIS A 75 6.70 9.10 -5.12
N THR A 76 6.53 8.34 -4.02
CA THR A 76 5.37 8.53 -3.13
C THR A 76 5.53 9.80 -2.29
N SER A 77 4.49 10.63 -2.29
CA SER A 77 4.39 11.84 -1.48
C SER A 77 3.09 11.80 -0.67
N TYR A 78 3.07 12.51 0.45
CA TYR A 78 1.88 12.64 1.30
C TYR A 78 1.57 14.11 1.51
N ASP A 79 0.29 14.45 1.35
CA ASP A 79 -0.22 15.76 1.72
C ASP A 79 -0.62 15.73 3.21
N LEU A 80 -0.12 16.70 3.97
CA LEU A 80 -0.45 16.88 5.38
C LEU A 80 -1.39 18.07 5.53
N PHE A 81 -2.56 17.83 6.13
CA PHE A 81 -3.53 18.86 6.45
C PHE A 81 -3.70 18.94 7.97
N ILE A 82 -3.56 20.12 8.56
CA ILE A 82 -3.66 20.31 10.01
C ILE A 82 -4.85 21.22 10.31
N HIS A 83 -5.81 20.72 11.08
CA HIS A 83 -6.94 21.51 11.56
C HIS A 83 -6.72 21.95 13.01
N ASN A 84 -6.54 23.25 13.22
CA ASN A 84 -6.57 23.83 14.54
C ASN A 84 -8.04 24.04 14.96
N THR A 85 -8.54 23.18 15.84
CA THR A 85 -9.92 23.20 16.31
C THR A 85 -10.24 24.38 17.23
N TYR A 86 -9.24 24.91 17.95
CA TYR A 86 -9.41 26.05 18.85
C TYR A 86 -9.60 27.36 18.08
N LEU A 87 -8.79 27.59 17.04
CA LEU A 87 -8.86 28.77 16.16
C LEU A 87 -9.78 28.56 14.95
N ASN A 88 -10.33 27.35 14.79
CA ASN A 88 -11.05 26.90 13.61
C ASN A 88 -10.33 27.24 12.29
N LYS A 89 -9.04 26.91 12.20
CA LYS A 89 -8.18 27.28 11.08
C LYS A 89 -7.47 26.06 10.49
N MET A 90 -7.49 25.96 9.15
CA MET A 90 -6.74 24.96 8.40
C MET A 90 -5.33 25.48 8.11
N HIS A 91 -4.35 24.59 8.22
CA HIS A 91 -2.94 24.80 7.94
C HIS A 91 -2.41 23.71 7.02
#